data_AF-A0A847E4D7-F1
#
_entry.id   AF-A0A847E4D7-F1
#
_cell.length_a   1.000
_cell.length_b   1.000
_cell.length_c   1.000
_cell.angle_alpha   90.00
_cell.angle_beta   90.00
_cell.angle_gamma   90.00
#
_symmetry.space_group_name_H-M   'P 1'
#
loop_
_entity.id
_entity.type
_entity.pdbx_description
1 polymer ?
#
loop_
_entity_poly.entity_id
_entity_poly.type
_entity_poly.pdbx_seq_one_letter_code
_entity_poly.pdbx_strand_id
1 'polypeptide(L)' 'MPVKKESSRKSTAKKVASTARKTKKPDLQEFLDRVEKRAYELYQERMITGAPGDDISDWFHAENEIKKMYKL' A
#
# COMPACT_ATOMS: atom_id res chain seq x y z
N MET A 1 0.90 36.36 31.74
CA MET A 1 1.82 36.60 30.61
C MET A 1 1.55 35.55 29.52
N PRO A 2 0.94 35.89 28.37
CA PRO A 2 0.74 34.97 27.25
C PRO A 2 1.83 35.13 26.19
N VAL A 3 2.28 34.04 25.56
CA VAL A 3 2.87 34.07 24.20
C VAL A 3 2.70 32.72 23.50
N LYS A 4 1.99 32.77 22.37
CA LYS A 4 1.87 31.76 21.30
C LYS A 4 3.16 31.66 20.48
N LYS A 5 3.39 30.51 19.83
CA LYS A 5 4.09 30.25 18.53
C LYS A 5 4.20 28.71 18.40
N GLU A 6 3.53 27.96 17.52
CA GLU A 6 3.32 28.02 16.06
C GLU A 6 4.62 28.16 15.25
N SER A 7 5.02 27.09 14.54
CA SER A 7 5.38 27.05 13.11
C SER A 7 6.28 25.85 12.71
N SER A 8 5.64 24.85 12.10
CA SER A 8 5.94 24.24 10.78
C SER A 8 7.35 24.27 10.15
N ARG A 9 7.86 23.06 9.80
CA ARG A 9 8.59 22.68 8.54
C ARG A 9 8.36 21.16 8.35
N LYS A 10 7.56 20.61 7.42
CA LYS A 10 7.56 20.56 5.94
C LYS A 10 8.82 19.95 5.30
N SER A 11 8.73 18.66 4.96
CA SER A 11 9.41 18.00 3.82
C SER A 11 8.58 16.74 3.48
N THR A 12 7.56 16.83 2.62
CA THR A 12 7.57 16.47 1.19
C THR A 12 8.21 15.12 0.86
N ALA A 13 7.40 14.06 0.91
CA ALA A 13 7.45 13.00 -0.09
C ALA A 13 6.06 12.88 -0.73
N LYS A 14 5.98 13.28 -2.00
CA LYS A 14 4.83 13.07 -2.88
C LYS A 14 4.42 11.59 -2.84
N LYS A 15 3.17 11.29 -2.53
CA LYS A 15 2.44 10.26 -3.29
C LYS A 15 1.11 10.86 -3.73
N VAL A 16 1.17 11.29 -4.98
CA VAL A 16 0.08 11.71 -5.85
C VAL A 16 -1.12 10.77 -5.75
N ALA A 17 -2.27 11.40 -5.50
CA ALA A 17 -3.59 11.17 -6.07
C ALA A 17 -3.92 9.78 -6.66
N SER A 18 -5.08 9.25 -6.25
CA SER A 18 -6.11 8.80 -7.21
C SER A 18 -7.47 8.63 -6.53
N THR A 19 -8.22 9.73 -6.42
CA THR A 19 -9.67 9.64 -6.54
C THR A 19 -9.98 9.25 -7.98
N ALA A 20 -10.35 7.98 -8.21
CA ALA A 20 -10.96 7.57 -9.45
C ALA A 20 -12.10 6.59 -9.13
N ARG A 21 -13.30 7.15 -8.95
CA ARG A 21 -14.55 6.40 -9.12
C ARG A 21 -14.55 5.90 -10.57
N LYS A 22 -14.26 4.61 -10.79
CA LYS A 22 -14.53 3.94 -12.05
C LYS A 22 -15.51 2.80 -11.82
N THR A 23 -16.67 2.99 -12.41
CA THR A 23 -17.78 2.06 -12.49
C THR A 23 -17.38 0.78 -13.23
N LYS A 24 -17.65 -0.38 -12.59
CA LYS A 24 -17.95 -1.70 -13.17
C LYS A 24 -16.88 -2.37 -14.07
N LYS A 25 -15.91 -3.03 -13.41
CA LYS A 25 -15.54 -4.45 -13.65
C LYS A 25 -15.36 -5.09 -12.26
N PRO A 26 -16.36 -5.82 -11.75
CA PRO A 26 -16.46 -6.12 -10.32
C PRO A 26 -15.37 -7.03 -9.76
N ASP A 27 -14.64 -7.78 -10.59
CA ASP A 27 -13.75 -8.84 -10.09
C ASP A 27 -12.26 -8.44 -10.08
N LEU A 28 -11.76 -7.86 -11.18
CA LEU A 28 -10.32 -7.55 -11.30
C LEU A 28 -9.86 -6.42 -10.38
N GLN A 29 -10.73 -5.44 -10.12
CA GLN A 29 -10.37 -4.31 -9.25
C GLN A 29 -10.33 -4.73 -7.78
N GLU A 30 -11.22 -5.62 -7.35
CA GLU A 30 -11.16 -6.20 -6.01
C GLU A 30 -9.92 -7.09 -5.84
N PHE A 31 -9.57 -7.87 -6.87
CA PHE A 31 -8.33 -8.64 -6.88
C PHE A 31 -7.12 -7.73 -6.69
N LEU A 32 -7.00 -6.66 -7.48
CA LEU A 32 -5.87 -5.72 -7.39
C LEU A 32 -5.81 -5.00 -6.03
N ASP A 33 -6.95 -4.56 -5.48
CA ASP A 33 -7.00 -3.93 -4.15
C ASP A 33 -6.54 -4.89 -3.05
N ARG A 34 -6.92 -6.16 -3.14
CA ARG A 34 -6.48 -7.22 -2.21
C ARG A 34 -4.98 -7.48 -2.31
N VAL A 35 -4.45 -7.58 -3.53
CA VAL A 35 -3.01 -7.78 -3.77
C VAL A 35 -2.21 -6.59 -3.25
N GLU A 36 -2.67 -5.36 -3.51
CA GLU A 36 -2.01 -4.14 -3.04
C GLU A 36 -1.97 -4.09 -1.50
N LYS A 37 -3.08 -4.37 -0.82
CA LYS A 37 -3.13 -4.45 0.65
C LYS A 37 -2.17 -5.50 1.19
N ARG A 38 -2.15 -6.69 0.59
CA ARG A 38 -1.32 -7.80 1.06
C ARG A 38 0.17 -7.53 0.84
N ALA A 39 0.53 -6.93 -0.28
CA ALA A 39 1.90 -6.52 -0.57
C ALA A 39 2.38 -5.44 0.41
N TYR A 40 1.50 -4.50 0.76
CA TYR A 40 1.80 -3.46 1.74
C TYR A 40 2.00 -4.03 3.14
N GLU A 41 1.19 -5.01 3.57
CA GLU A 41 1.40 -5.72 4.83
C GLU A 41 2.78 -6.41 4.87
N LEU A 42 3.15 -7.12 3.80
CA LEU A 42 4.47 -7.78 3.68
C LEU A 42 5.62 -6.78 3.77
N TYR A 43 5.50 -5.64 3.08
CA TYR A 43 6.46 -4.56 3.17
C TYR A 43 6.57 -4.02 4.60
N GLN A 44 5.44 -3.82 5.29
CA GLN A 44 5.44 -3.35 6.68
C GLN A 44 6.10 -4.38 7.62
N GLU A 45 5.79 -5.67 7.46
CA GLU A 45 6.42 -6.74 8.22
C GLU A 45 7.94 -6.75 8.00
N ARG A 46 8.39 -6.53 6.76
CA ARG A 46 9.81 -6.37 6.42
C ARG A 46 10.45 -5.19 7.12
N MET A 47 9.79 -4.04 7.09
CA MET A 47 10.28 -2.82 7.72
C MET A 47 10.40 -2.97 9.25
N ILE A 48 9.51 -3.75 9.87
CA ILE A 48 9.54 -4.02 11.31
C ILE A 48 10.63 -5.05 11.66
N THR A 49 10.73 -6.12 10.88
CA THR A 49 11.68 -7.23 11.14
C THR A 49 13.09 -6.96 10.63
N GLY A 50 13.28 -5.94 9.79
CA GLY A 50 14.54 -5.66 9.11
C GLY A 50 14.94 -6.75 8.10
N ALA A 51 13.96 -7.54 7.63
CA ALA A 51 14.23 -8.63 6.71
C ALA A 51 14.61 -8.09 5.31
N PRO A 52 15.62 -8.67 4.64
CA PRO A 52 16.08 -8.18 3.35
C PRO A 52 15.13 -8.57 2.21
N GLY A 53 14.88 -7.62 1.29
CA GLY A 53 14.39 -7.83 -0.08
C GLY A 53 13.44 -6.72 -0.58
N ASP A 54 12.78 -6.99 -1.71
CA ASP A 54 12.22 -5.95 -2.59
C ASP A 54 10.69 -5.90 -2.65
N ASP A 55 10.17 -4.69 -2.89
CA ASP A 55 8.74 -4.41 -3.09
C ASP A 55 8.11 -5.31 -4.17
N ILE A 56 8.87 -5.62 -5.23
CA ILE A 56 8.41 -6.48 -6.34
C ILE A 56 8.17 -7.91 -5.87
N SER A 57 9.05 -8.42 -5.00
CA SER A 57 8.90 -9.76 -4.43
C SER A 57 7.67 -9.83 -3.55
N ASP A 58 7.47 -8.80 -2.72
CA ASP A 58 6.33 -8.71 -1.80
C ASP A 58 5.00 -8.63 -2.59
N TRP A 59 5.01 -7.93 -3.73
CA TRP A 59 3.87 -7.89 -4.65
C TRP A 59 3.60 -9.23 -5.34
N PHE A 60 4.64 -9.96 -5.77
CA PHE A 60 4.49 -11.29 -6.35
C PHE A 60 3.97 -12.32 -5.34
N HIS A 61 4.46 -12.26 -4.11
CA HIS A 61 3.98 -13.09 -3.01
C HIS A 61 2.49 -12.82 -2.73
N ALA A 62 2.12 -11.54 -2.63
CA ALA A 62 0.73 -11.12 -2.48
C ALA A 62 -0.16 -11.58 -3.64
N GLU A 63 0.28 -11.39 -4.89
CA GLU A 63 -0.49 -11.82 -6.07
C GLU A 63 -0.74 -13.32 -6.07
N ASN A 64 0.29 -14.10 -5.74
CA ASN A 64 0.20 -15.56 -5.68
C ASN A 64 -0.72 -16.04 -4.54
N GLU A 65 -0.69 -15.38 -3.37
CA GLU A 65 -1.62 -15.66 -2.28
C GLU A 65 -3.08 -15.36 -2.69
N ILE A 66 -3.35 -14.19 -3.26
CA ILE A 66 -4.71 -13.83 -3.67
C ILE A 66 -5.19 -14.73 -4.82
N LYS A 67 -4.34 -15.08 -5.80
CA LYS A 67 -4.69 -16.05 -6.87
C LYS A 67 -5.11 -17.40 -6.30
N LYS A 68 -4.35 -17.93 -5.33
CA LYS A 68 -4.70 -19.18 -4.64
C LYS A 68 -6.04 -19.09 -3.92
N MET A 69 -6.31 -17.97 -3.24
CA MET A 69 -7.58 -17.75 -2.53
C MET A 69 -8.77 -17.68 -3.49
N TYR A 70 -8.60 -17.07 -4.66
CA TYR A 70 -9.65 -16.94 -5.66
C TYR A 70 -9.78 -18.17 -6.58
N LYS A 71 -8.90 -19.18 -6.46
CA LYS A 71 -8.87 -20.37 -7.33
C LYS A 71 -8.97 -20.01 -8.82
N LEU A 72 -8.26 -18.96 -9.26
CA LEU A 72 -8.05 -18.72 -10.69
C LEU A 72 -6.99 -19.68 -11.25
#